data_AF-A0A139L223-F1
#
_entry.id   AF-A0A139L223-F1
#
_cell.length_a   1.000
_cell.length_b   1.000
_cell.length_c   1.000
_cell.angle_alpha   90.00
_cell.angle_beta   90.00
_cell.angle_gamma   90.00
#
_symmetry.space_group_name_H-M   'P 1'
#
loop_
_entity.id
_entity.type
_entity.pdbx_description
1 polymer ?
#
loop_
_entity_poly.entity_id
_entity_poly.type
_entity_poly.pdbx_seq_one_letter_code
_entity_poly.pdbx_strand_id
1 'polypeptide(L)'
;MKPILNAEDVKKLKIDEQLIECSCGKVNYYRFLCFHPRNTNYVILLNHCEEPVRFYVQHLIDRFYIDYTIRDIITYRMDYAIKKIKEFEQALSELGGKDEL
;
A
#
# COMPACT_ATOMS: atom_id res chain seq x y z
N MET A 1 -12.03 0.05 -0.25
CA MET A 1 -10.75 0.04 0.51
C MET A 1 -10.73 1.22 1.47
N LYS A 2 -10.46 0.98 2.74
CA LYS A 2 -10.40 2.02 3.78
C LYS A 2 -8.95 2.26 4.20
N PRO A 3 -8.40 3.47 4.04
CA PRO A 3 -7.03 3.77 4.45
C PRO A 3 -6.90 3.78 5.98
N ILE A 4 -5.72 3.39 6.47
CA ILE A 4 -5.29 3.68 7.83
C ILE A 4 -4.77 5.12 7.85
N LEU A 5 -5.43 6.01 8.59
CA LEU A 5 -5.15 7.46 8.53
C LEU A 5 -4.37 7.97 9.74
N ASN A 6 -4.38 7.24 10.84
CA ASN A 6 -3.74 7.67 12.08
C ASN A 6 -3.40 6.48 12.99
N ALA A 7 -2.68 6.76 14.07
CA ALA A 7 -2.27 5.73 15.04
C ALA A 7 -3.46 5.11 15.79
N GLU A 8 -4.60 5.82 15.93
CA GLU A 8 -5.80 5.26 16.57
C GLU A 8 -6.47 4.21 15.69
N ASP A 9 -6.42 4.36 14.37
CA ASP A 9 -6.87 3.32 13.44
C ASP A 9 -6.01 2.05 13.58
N VAL A 10 -4.69 2.21 13.73
CA VAL A 10 -3.78 1.08 13.97
C VAL A 10 -4.08 0.38 15.29
N LYS A 11 -4.41 1.13 16.36
CA LYS A 11 -4.79 0.55 17.67
C LYS A 11 -6.09 -0.24 17.64
N LYS A 12 -6.98 0.05 16.68
CA LYS A 12 -8.25 -0.67 16.51
C LYS A 12 -8.09 -1.96 15.71
N LEU A 13 -6.91 -2.21 15.13
CA LEU A 13 -6.65 -3.43 14.39
C LEU A 13 -6.83 -4.65 15.28
N LYS A 14 -7.62 -5.61 14.81
CA LYS A 14 -7.83 -6.88 15.48
C LYS A 14 -6.76 -7.85 15.01
N ILE A 15 -6.38 -8.77 15.91
CA ILE A 15 -5.62 -9.95 15.52
C ILE A 15 -6.31 -10.55 14.29
N ASP A 16 -5.51 -10.95 13.31
CA ASP A 16 -5.95 -11.60 12.08
C ASP A 16 -6.66 -10.71 11.06
N GLU A 17 -6.81 -9.41 11.36
CA GLU A 17 -7.37 -8.45 10.43
C GLU A 17 -6.52 -8.36 9.16
N GLN A 18 -7.18 -8.43 8.00
CA GLN A 18 -6.52 -8.40 6.70
C GLN A 18 -6.19 -6.97 6.30
N LEU A 19 -4.96 -6.77 5.83
CA LEU A 19 -4.47 -5.50 5.32
C LEU A 19 -3.87 -5.70 3.94
N ILE A 20 -3.97 -4.67 3.11
CA ILE A 20 -3.17 -4.55 1.91
C ILE A 20 -2.30 -3.32 1.98
N GLU A 21 -1.10 -3.46 1.45
CA GLU A 21 -0.19 -2.36 1.18
C GLU A 21 -0.21 -2.09 -0.32
N CYS A 22 -0.56 -0.86 -0.69
CA CYS A 22 -0.59 -0.44 -2.09
C CYS A 22 0.65 0.42 -2.39
N SER A 23 1.55 -0.05 -3.26
CA SER A 23 2.77 0.67 -3.59
C SER A 23 3.19 0.43 -5.04
N CYS A 24 3.41 1.51 -5.79
CA CYS A 24 3.86 1.47 -7.19
C CYS A 24 3.04 0.50 -8.08
N GLY A 25 1.71 0.48 -7.92
CA GLY A 25 0.83 -0.41 -8.69
C GLY A 25 0.84 -1.87 -8.24
N LYS A 26 1.68 -2.21 -7.26
CA LYS A 26 1.69 -3.52 -6.61
C LYS A 26 0.81 -3.49 -5.37
N VAL A 27 0.28 -4.67 -5.03
CA VAL A 27 -0.53 -4.87 -3.83
C VAL A 27 0.07 -6.05 -3.08
N ASN A 28 0.57 -5.78 -1.88
CA ASN A 28 1.09 -6.80 -0.97
C ASN A 28 0.04 -7.09 0.11
N TYR A 29 -0.11 -8.36 0.47
CA TYR A 29 -1.10 -8.81 1.44
C TYR A 29 -0.44 -9.08 2.78
N TYR A 30 -1.12 -8.64 3.83
CA TYR A 30 -0.70 -8.83 5.21
C TYR A 30 -1.88 -9.18 6.11
N ARG A 31 -1.56 -9.71 7.29
CA ARG A 31 -2.47 -9.84 8.42
C ARG A 31 -1.87 -9.23 9.67
N PHE A 32 -2.67 -8.54 10.47
CA PHE A 32 -2.21 -8.01 11.74
C PHE A 32 -1.97 -9.14 12.75
N LEU A 33 -0.75 -9.22 13.29
CA LEU A 33 -0.46 -10.16 14.37
C LEU A 33 -0.64 -9.49 15.73
N CYS A 34 0.16 -8.46 16.01
CA CYS A 34 0.14 -7.75 17.28
C CYS A 34 0.97 -6.46 17.24
N PHE A 35 0.84 -5.64 18.28
CA PHE A 35 1.86 -4.66 18.61
C PHE A 35 3.12 -5.36 19.13
N HIS A 36 4.29 -4.84 18.79
CA HIS A 36 5.55 -5.43 19.23
C HIS A 36 5.64 -5.38 20.77
N PRO A 37 5.92 -6.51 21.45
CA PRO A 37 5.71 -6.66 22.89
C PRO A 37 6.59 -5.76 23.77
N ARG A 38 7.73 -5.30 23.23
CA ARG A 38 8.68 -4.40 23.94
C ARG A 38 8.65 -2.95 23.45
N ASN A 39 7.93 -2.65 22.36
CA ASN A 39 7.91 -1.31 21.77
C ASN A 39 6.64 -1.12 20.95
N THR A 40 5.65 -0.45 21.52
CA THR A 40 4.34 -0.23 20.92
C THR A 40 4.35 0.72 19.73
N ASN A 41 5.47 1.38 19.43
CA ASN A 41 5.64 2.14 18.19
C ASN A 41 5.84 1.24 16.97
N TYR A 42 5.98 -0.08 17.18
CA TYR A 42 6.05 -1.07 16.12
C TYR A 42 4.87 -2.04 16.19
N VAL A 43 4.47 -2.50 15.01
CA VAL A 43 3.52 -3.60 14.83
C VAL A 43 4.22 -4.75 14.11
N ILE A 44 3.74 -5.96 14.35
CA ILE A 44 4.13 -7.16 13.62
C ILE A 44 2.96 -7.53 12.73
N LEU A 45 3.23 -7.62 11.42
CA LEU A 45 2.29 -8.09 10.41
C LEU A 45 2.81 -9.43 9.88
N LEU A 46 1.92 -10.37 9.57
CA LEU A 46 2.27 -11.57 8.82
C LEU A 46 2.17 -11.25 7.33
N ASN A 47 3.20 -11.56 6.54
CA ASN A 47 3.14 -11.44 5.09
C ASN A 47 2.34 -12.61 4.47
N HIS A 48 2.26 -12.66 3.13
CA HIS A 48 1.59 -13.74 2.40
C HIS A 48 2.17 -15.15 2.63
N CYS A 49 3.41 -15.26 3.13
CA CYS A 49 4.07 -16.51 3.52
C CYS A 49 3.92 -16.81 5.02
N GLU A 50 3.09 -16.07 5.74
CA GLU A 50 2.93 -16.13 7.20
C GLU A 50 4.21 -15.79 7.98
N GLU A 51 5.16 -15.10 7.35
CA GLU A 51 6.38 -14.66 8.03
C GLU A 51 6.12 -13.33 8.75
N PRO A 52 6.57 -13.17 10.01
CA PRO A 52 6.40 -11.95 10.76
C PRO A 52 7.35 -10.84 10.24
N VAL A 53 6.77 -9.73 9.83
CA VAL A 53 7.46 -8.52 9.38
C VAL A 53 7.13 -7.37 10.32
N ARG A 54 8.17 -6.69 10.80
CA ARG A 54 8.04 -5.57 11.71
C ARG A 54 7.90 -4.25 10.94
N PHE A 55 6.87 -3.48 11.26
CA PHE A 55 6.66 -2.14 10.73
C PHE A 55 6.57 -1.11 11.85
N TYR A 56 7.06 0.10 11.59
CA TYR A 56 6.79 1.25 12.46
C TYR A 56 5.33 1.69 12.25
N VAL A 57 4.61 2.03 13.32
CA VAL A 57 3.18 2.40 13.27
C VAL A 57 2.94 3.53 12.26
N GLN A 58 3.82 4.54 12.22
CA GLN A 58 3.68 5.65 11.27
C GLN A 58 3.79 5.21 9.81
N HIS A 59 4.49 4.11 9.51
CA HIS A 59 4.62 3.60 8.14
C HIS A 59 3.37 2.85 7.66
N LEU A 60 2.42 2.54 8.54
CA LEU A 60 1.12 1.99 8.13
C LEU A 60 0.18 3.10 7.63
N ILE A 61 0.34 4.31 8.17
CA ILE A 61 -0.50 5.46 7.83
C ILE A 61 -0.28 5.84 6.37
N ASP A 62 -1.39 6.09 5.66
CA ASP A 62 -1.48 6.46 4.23
C ASP A 62 -0.92 5.43 3.24
N ARG A 63 -0.39 4.29 3.71
CA ARG A 63 0.18 3.22 2.88
C ARG A 63 -0.63 1.92 2.93
N PHE A 64 -1.26 1.64 4.08
CA PHE A 64 -2.01 0.41 4.29
C PHE A 64 -3.52 0.67 4.29
N TYR A 65 -4.26 -0.31 3.81
CA TYR A 65 -5.71 -0.29 3.70
C TYR A 65 -6.30 -1.56 4.32
N ILE A 66 -7.45 -1.40 4.96
CA ILE A 66 -8.33 -2.46 5.44
C ILE A 66 -9.65 -2.40 4.67
N ASP A 67 -10.57 -3.33 4.95
CA ASP A 67 -11.94 -3.32 4.40
C ASP A 67 -11.97 -3.04 2.88
N TYR A 68 -11.28 -3.93 2.15
CA TYR A 68 -11.12 -3.85 0.71
C TYR A 68 -11.83 -5.02 0.02
N THR A 69 -12.28 -4.76 -1.19
CA THR A 69 -12.85 -5.75 -2.09
C THR A 69 -11.86 -6.08 -3.21
N ILE A 70 -12.09 -7.19 -3.91
CA ILE A 70 -11.33 -7.50 -5.13
C ILE A 70 -11.49 -6.38 -6.19
N ARG A 71 -12.69 -5.77 -6.27
CA ARG A 71 -12.93 -4.63 -7.16
C ARG A 71 -11.99 -3.46 -6.84
N ASP A 72 -11.83 -3.12 -5.56
CA ASP A 72 -10.93 -2.03 -5.14
C ASP A 72 -9.49 -2.29 -5.59
N ILE A 73 -9.01 -3.53 -5.45
CA ILE A 73 -7.65 -3.93 -5.87
C ILE A 73 -7.47 -3.79 -7.38
N ILE A 74 -8.46 -4.25 -8.15
CA ILE A 74 -8.43 -4.15 -9.62
C ILE A 74 -8.43 -2.68 -10.04
N THR A 75 -9.32 -1.86 -9.46
CA THR A 75 -9.40 -0.42 -9.74
C THR A 75 -8.06 0.27 -9.44
N TYR A 76 -7.46 0.02 -8.27
CA TYR A 76 -6.16 0.60 -7.93
C TYR A 76 -5.06 0.28 -8.96
N ARG A 77 -4.96 -0.99 -9.37
CA ARG A 77 -3.96 -1.42 -10.36
C ARG A 77 -4.21 -0.77 -11.73
N MET A 78 -5.49 -0.70 -12.13
CA MET A 78 -5.90 -0.10 -13.39
C MET A 78 -5.59 1.40 -13.41
N ASP A 79 -5.98 2.14 -12.37
CA ASP A 79 -5.73 3.58 -12.26
C ASP A 79 -4.24 3.91 -12.27
N TYR A 80 -3.43 3.11 -11.56
CA TYR A 80 -1.97 3.25 -11.58
C TYR A 80 -1.39 3.01 -12.97
N ALA A 81 -1.83 1.95 -13.66
CA ALA A 81 -1.37 1.64 -15.01
C ALA A 81 -1.73 2.75 -16.01
N ILE A 82 -2.97 3.26 -15.96
CA ILE A 82 -3.43 4.38 -16.79
C ILE A 82 -2.57 5.63 -16.54
N LYS A 83 -2.30 5.95 -15.27
CA LYS A 83 -1.43 7.07 -14.91
C LYS A 83 -0.02 6.89 -15.49
N LYS A 84 0.55 5.69 -15.39
CA LYS A 84 1.88 5.38 -15.94
C LYS A 84 1.94 5.48 -17.45
N ILE A 85 0.91 5.02 -18.16
CA ILE A 85 0.81 5.15 -19.62
C ILE A 85 0.87 6.64 -20.00
N LYS A 86 0.07 7.50 -19.34
CA LYS A 86 0.07 8.95 -19.60
C LYS A 86 1.43 9.61 -19.33
N GLU A 87 2.10 9.23 -18.23
CA GLU A 87 3.45 9.71 -17.92
C GLU A 87 4.46 9.33 -19.01
N PHE A 88 4.37 8.11 -19.55
CA PHE A 88 5.25 7.66 -20.64
C PHE A 88 4.91 8.32 -21.98
N GLU A 89 3.63 8.48 -22.32
CA GLU A 89 3.19 9.22 -23.51
C GLU A 89 3.73 10.66 -23.49
N GLN A 90 3.67 11.33 -22.34
CA GLN A 90 4.25 12.66 -22.17
C GLN A 90 5.77 12.64 -22.38
N ALA A 91 6.47 11.71 -21.72
CA ALA A 91 7.93 11.59 -21.85
C ALA A 91 8.37 11.32 -23.31
N LEU A 92 7.61 10.52 -24.06
CA LEU A 92 7.86 10.27 -25.49
C LEU A 92 7.69 11.53 -26.33
N SER A 93 6.64 12.32 -26.07
CA SER A 93 6.38 13.60 -26.75
C SER A 93 7.53 14.60 -26.54
N GLU A 94 8.04 14.72 -25.30
CA GLU A 94 9.15 15.60 -24.95
C GLU A 94 10.49 15.18 -25.58
N LEU A 95 10.65 13.90 -25.93
CA LEU A 95 11.82 13.40 -26.68
C LEU A 95 11.69 13.69 -28.17
N GLY A 96 10.52 13.44 -28.78
CA GLY A 96 10.29 13.68 -30.21
C GLY A 96 10.36 15.16 -30.62
N GLY A 97 9.99 16.08 -29.72
CA GLY A 97 10.10 17.53 -29.97
C GLY A 97 11.53 18.09 -29.96
N LYS A 98 12.55 17.28 -29.63
CA LYS A 98 13.97 17.71 -29.62
C LYS A 98 14.72 17.49 -30.93
N ASP A 99 14.18 16.67 -31.82
CA ASP A 99 14.82 16.37 -33.13
C ASP A 99 14.41 17.37 -34.24
N GLU A 100 13.58 18.38 -33.93
CA GLU A 100 13.09 19.40 -34.89
C GLU A 100 13.73 20.81 -34.73
N LEU A 101 14.89 20.94 -34.06
CA LEU A 101 15.66 22.19 -33.89
C LEU A 101 17.11 22.03 -34.38
#